data_AF-D7JDF5-F1
#
_entry.id   AF-D7JDF5-F1
#
_cell.length_a   1.000
_cell.length_b   1.000
_cell.length_c   1.000
_cell.angle_alpha   90.00
_cell.angle_beta   90.00
_cell.angle_gamma   90.00
#
_symmetry.space_group_name_H-M   'P 1'
#
loop_
_entity.id
_entity.type
_entity.pdbx_description
1 polymer ?
#
loop_
_entity_poly.entity_id
_entity_poly.type
_entity_poly.pdbx_seq_one_letter_code
_entity_poly.pdbx_strand_id
1 'polypeptide(L)'
;MDVINIKNHFYKALRLLDLGETERASGILEEIVIEADKAQDSLFFIRANCVLGELLFSNGKFEEAKRHLTQVIDTPYEDDVVDYEKAIATDILSKIK
;
A
#
# COMPACT_ATOMS: atom_id res chain seq x y z
N MET A 1 -7.03 -3.76 -23.20
CA MET A 1 -6.75 -3.41 -21.79
C MET A 1 -5.26 -3.68 -21.61
N ASP A 2 -4.44 -2.63 -21.58
CA ASP A 2 -3.00 -2.83 -21.39
C ASP A 2 -2.80 -3.43 -19.99
N VAL A 3 -2.06 -4.54 -19.92
CA VAL A 3 -1.70 -5.15 -18.63
C VAL A 3 -0.82 -4.14 -17.91
N ILE A 4 -1.33 -3.54 -16.84
CA ILE A 4 -0.55 -2.64 -16.01
C ILE A 4 0.67 -3.41 -15.51
N ASN A 5 1.85 -2.88 -15.82
CA ASN A 5 3.06 -3.35 -15.18
C ASN A 5 3.07 -2.81 -13.75
N ILE A 6 2.49 -3.58 -12.83
CA ILE A 6 2.29 -3.23 -11.41
C ILE A 6 3.61 -2.76 -10.79
N LYS A 7 4.70 -3.49 -11.04
CA LYS A 7 6.04 -3.15 -10.53
C LYS A 7 6.49 -1.75 -10.96
N ASN A 8 6.37 -1.42 -12.25
CA ASN A 8 6.79 -0.10 -12.75
C ASN A 8 5.91 1.03 -12.19
N HIS A 9 4.60 0.78 -12.07
CA HIS A 9 3.67 1.76 -11.50
C HIS A 9 3.93 1.98 -10.02
N PHE A 10 4.26 0.92 -9.29
CA PHE A 10 4.60 1.00 -7.87
C PHE A 10 5.84 1.89 -7.67
N TYR A 11 6.92 1.66 -8.42
CA TYR A 11 8.11 2.53 -8.33
C TYR A 11 7.85 3.96 -8.78
N LYS A 12 6.94 4.18 -9.74
CA LYS A 12 6.51 5.52 -10.11
C LYS A 12 5.78 6.22 -8.97
N ALA A 13 4.88 5.51 -8.26
CA ALA A 13 4.19 6.05 -7.10
C ALA A 13 5.17 6.45 -5.99
N LEU A 14 6.15 5.59 -5.68
CA LEU A 14 7.18 5.90 -4.68
C LEU A 14 7.96 7.17 -5.05
N ARG A 15 8.40 7.30 -6.31
CA ARG A 15 9.08 8.51 -6.78
C ARG A 15 8.21 9.77 -6.68
N LEU A 16 6.91 9.65 -6.92
CA LEU A 16 5.98 10.78 -6.76
C LEU A 16 5.83 11.17 -5.29
N LEU A 17 5.85 10.21 -4.36
CA LEU A 17 5.89 10.49 -2.92
C LEU A 17 7.17 11.21 -2.52
N ASP A 18 8.32 10.78 -3.02
CA ASP A 18 9.61 11.44 -2.78
C ASP A 18 9.61 12.91 -3.27
N LEU A 19 8.85 13.21 -4.31
CA LEU A 19 8.66 14.56 -4.86
C LEU A 19 7.56 15.37 -4.14
N GLY A 20 6.84 14.76 -3.18
CA GLY A 20 5.72 15.38 -2.48
C GLY A 20 4.40 15.40 -3.28
N GLU A 21 4.34 14.75 -4.44
CA GLU A 21 3.13 14.63 -5.26
C GLU A 21 2.18 13.55 -4.73
N THR A 22 1.72 13.74 -3.48
CA THR A 22 0.98 12.74 -2.69
C THR A 22 -0.34 12.31 -3.33
N GLU A 23 -1.11 13.23 -3.90
CA GLU A 23 -2.41 12.92 -4.56
C GLU A 23 -2.24 12.07 -5.82
N ARG A 24 -1.21 12.35 -6.62
CA ARG A 24 -0.92 11.54 -7.83
C ARG A 24 -0.37 10.17 -7.46
N ALA A 25 0.43 10.10 -6.41
CA ALA A 25 0.92 8.84 -5.88
C ALA A 25 -0.22 7.97 -5.32
N SER A 26 -1.14 8.56 -4.55
CA SER A 26 -2.27 7.81 -3.97
C SER A 26 -3.17 7.20 -5.05
N GLY A 27 -3.50 7.96 -6.11
CA GLY A 27 -4.30 7.43 -7.22
C GLY A 27 -3.65 6.23 -7.93
N ILE A 28 -2.32 6.26 -8.11
CA ILE A 28 -1.59 5.12 -8.70
C ILE A 28 -1.57 3.92 -7.73
N LEU A 29 -1.39 4.16 -6.42
CA LEU A 29 -1.40 3.10 -5.42
C LEU A 29 -2.77 2.41 -5.33
N GLU A 30 -3.86 3.18 -5.37
CA GLU A 30 -5.22 2.65 -5.41
C GLU A 30 -5.46 1.74 -6.63
N GLU A 31 -5.00 2.17 -7.81
CA GLU A 31 -5.09 1.36 -9.03
C GLU A 31 -4.27 0.06 -8.89
N ILE A 32 -3.06 0.13 -8.31
CA ILE A 32 -2.23 -1.05 -8.06
C ILE A 32 -2.93 -2.01 -7.11
N VAL A 33 -3.55 -1.54 -6.02
CA VAL A 33 -4.27 -2.40 -5.07
C VAL A 33 -5.36 -3.18 -5.81
N ILE A 34 -6.15 -2.52 -6.65
CA ILE A 34 -7.23 -3.15 -7.43
C ILE A 34 -6.69 -4.19 -8.41
N GLU A 35 -5.64 -3.86 -9.16
CA GLU A 35 -5.09 -4.77 -10.16
C GLU A 35 -4.30 -5.92 -9.53
N ALA A 36 -3.59 -5.69 -8.42
CA ALA A 36 -2.91 -6.74 -7.67
C ALA A 36 -3.90 -7.73 -7.05
N ASP A 37 -5.04 -7.25 -6.53
CA ASP A 37 -6.11 -8.12 -6.02
C ASP A 37 -6.69 -9.01 -7.13
N LYS A 38 -7.03 -8.42 -8.28
CA LYS A 38 -7.52 -9.16 -9.46
C LYS A 38 -6.51 -10.19 -9.97
N ALA A 39 -5.22 -9.84 -9.95
CA ALA A 39 -4.14 -10.71 -10.39
C ALA A 39 -3.71 -11.73 -9.34
N GLN A 40 -4.28 -11.69 -8.12
CA GLN A 40 -3.83 -12.45 -6.95
C GLN A 40 -2.34 -12.27 -6.65
N ASP A 41 -1.81 -11.08 -6.93
CA ASP A 41 -0.44 -10.69 -6.62
C ASP A 41 -0.36 -10.16 -5.18
N SER A 42 -0.29 -11.08 -4.22
CA SER A 42 -0.27 -10.75 -2.79
C SER A 42 0.91 -9.85 -2.41
N LEU A 43 2.04 -9.92 -3.13
CA LEU A 43 3.22 -9.11 -2.82
C LEU A 43 2.94 -7.63 -3.07
N PHE A 44 2.49 -7.28 -4.28
CA PHE A 44 2.21 -5.89 -4.60
C PHE A 44 0.91 -5.40 -3.97
N PHE A 45 -0.04 -6.29 -3.70
CA PHE A 45 -1.21 -5.96 -2.90
C PHE A 45 -0.80 -5.50 -1.48
N ILE A 46 0.06 -6.25 -0.80
CA ILE A 46 0.58 -5.89 0.53
C ILE A 46 1.35 -4.57 0.46
N ARG A 47 2.30 -4.46 -0.47
CA ARG A 47 3.15 -3.26 -0.58
C ARG A 47 2.37 -1.99 -0.87
N ALA A 48 1.42 -2.04 -1.80
CA ALA A 48 0.63 -0.88 -2.15
C ALA A 48 -0.31 -0.46 -1.00
N ASN A 49 -0.95 -1.43 -0.33
CA ASN A 49 -1.77 -1.14 0.85
C ASN A 49 -0.95 -0.55 2.00
N CYS A 50 0.29 -1.01 2.22
CA CYS A 50 1.16 -0.46 3.27
C CYS A 50 1.47 1.01 3.00
N VAL A 51 2.03 1.31 1.82
CA VAL A 51 2.42 2.68 1.45
C VAL A 51 1.21 3.62 1.41
N LEU A 52 0.07 3.16 0.90
CA LEU A 52 -1.17 3.96 0.88
C LEU A 52 -1.68 4.20 2.31
N GLY A 53 -1.65 3.18 3.17
CA GLY A 53 -2.02 3.30 4.58
C GLY A 53 -1.14 4.29 5.35
N GLU A 54 0.17 4.22 5.16
CA GLU A 54 1.14 5.18 5.72
C GLU A 54 0.83 6.62 5.29
N LEU A 55 0.60 6.83 3.99
CA LEU A 55 0.26 8.14 3.45
C LEU A 55 -1.05 8.69 4.00
N LEU A 56 -2.08 7.85 4.08
CA LEU A 56 -3.38 8.24 4.64
C LEU A 56 -3.25 8.60 6.12
N PHE A 57 -2.45 7.84 6.87
CA PHE A 57 -2.17 8.13 8.26
C PHE A 57 -1.45 9.48 8.42
N SER A 58 -0.42 9.75 7.62
CA SER A 58 0.29 11.04 7.66
C SER A 58 -0.61 12.22 7.29
N ASN A 59 -1.62 11.98 6.46
CA ASN A 59 -2.63 12.98 6.07
C ASN A 59 -3.80 13.10 7.06
N GLY A 60 -3.77 12.39 8.19
CA GLY A 60 -4.81 12.42 9.22
C GLY A 60 -6.09 11.64 8.88
N LYS A 61 -6.08 10.86 7.79
CA LYS A 61 -7.20 10.02 7.35
C LYS A 61 -7.16 8.65 8.02
N PHE A 62 -7.31 8.64 9.34
CA PHE A 62 -7.05 7.45 10.15
C PHE A 62 -7.95 6.25 9.83
N GLU A 63 -9.24 6.47 9.55
CA GLU A 63 -10.15 5.36 9.20
C GLU A 63 -9.80 4.69 7.87
N GLU A 64 -9.44 5.49 6.86
CA GLU A 64 -9.00 4.96 5.57
C GLU A 64 -7.65 4.22 5.73
N ALA A 65 -6.71 4.83 6.45
CA ALA A 65 -5.42 4.21 6.77
C ALA A 65 -5.60 2.86 7.47
N LYS A 66 -6.47 2.80 8.49
CA LYS A 66 -6.76 1.59 9.24
C LYS A 66 -7.23 0.46 8.32
N ARG A 67 -8.16 0.74 7.39
CA ARG A 67 -8.64 -0.28 6.44
C ARG A 67 -7.51 -0.85 5.60
N HIS A 68 -6.65 -0.01 5.01
CA HIS A 68 -5.55 -0.47 4.18
C HIS A 68 -4.50 -1.24 4.98
N LEU A 69 -4.13 -0.75 6.16
CA LEU A 69 -3.13 -1.40 7.01
C LEU A 69 -3.63 -2.73 7.60
N THR A 70 -4.94 -2.87 7.86
CA THR A 70 -5.52 -4.18 8.21
C THR A 70 -5.34 -5.18 7.08
N GLN A 71 -5.54 -4.78 5.81
CA GLN A 71 -5.31 -5.68 4.67
C GLN A 71 -3.86 -6.17 4.58
N VAL A 72 -2.88 -5.34 4.95
CA VAL A 72 -1.46 -5.73 4.98
C VAL A 72 -1.22 -6.90 5.94
N ILE A 73 -1.84 -6.86 7.13
CA ILE A 73 -1.66 -7.88 8.16
C ILE A 73 -2.46 -9.14 7.82
N ASP A 74 -3.70 -8.97 7.38
CA ASP A 74 -4.63 -10.08 7.11
C ASP A 74 -4.26 -10.86 5.85
N THR A 75 -3.51 -10.26 4.91
CA THR A 75 -3.09 -10.95 3.70
C THR A 75 -1.99 -11.98 4.03
N PRO A 76 -2.25 -13.28 3.80
CA PRO A 76 -1.24 -14.30 4.00
C PRO A 76 -0.15 -14.17 2.93
N TYR A 77 1.09 -14.32 3.36
CA TYR A 77 2.26 -14.38 2.48
C TYR A 77 3.29 -15.27 3.18
N GLU A 78 3.79 -16.29 2.48
CA GLU A 78 4.63 -17.34 3.08
C GLU A 78 6.10 -16.91 3.28
N ASP A 79 6.54 -15.90 2.54
CA ASP A 79 7.92 -15.42 2.50
C ASP A 79 8.10 -14.19 3.42
N ASP A 80 9.31 -14.00 3.95
CA ASP A 80 9.66 -12.95 4.91
C ASP A 80 9.84 -11.56 4.27
N VAL A 81 9.82 -11.50 2.93
CA VAL A 81 10.01 -10.27 2.15
C VAL A 81 8.94 -9.19 2.36
N VAL A 82 7.87 -9.48 3.13
CA VAL A 82 6.82 -8.53 3.52
C VAL A 82 6.76 -8.25 5.03
N ASP A 83 7.71 -8.77 5.81
CA ASP A 83 7.74 -8.60 7.26
C ASP A 83 7.89 -7.13 7.67
N TYR A 84 8.63 -6.37 6.86
CA TYR A 84 8.80 -4.93 7.08
C TYR A 84 7.46 -4.18 6.95
N GLU A 85 6.71 -4.44 5.88
CA GLU A 85 5.40 -3.86 5.64
C GLU A 85 4.41 -4.25 6.75
N LYS A 86 4.42 -5.52 7.19
CA LYS A 86 3.58 -5.98 8.31
C LYS A 86 3.95 -5.34 9.63
N ALA A 87 5.24 -5.14 9.89
CA ALA A 87 5.72 -4.45 11.09
C ALA A 87 5.28 -2.98 11.12
N ILE A 88 5.42 -2.26 10.00
CA ILE A 88 4.94 -0.87 9.88
C ILE A 88 3.42 -0.82 10.09
N ALA A 89 2.66 -1.67 9.41
CA ALA A 89 1.21 -1.68 9.53
C ALA A 89 0.77 -1.90 10.99
N THR A 90 1.42 -2.82 11.70
CA THR A 90 1.15 -3.08 13.12
C THR A 90 1.48 -1.87 13.98
N ASP A 91 2.64 -1.24 13.78
CA ASP A 91 3.05 -0.05 14.53
C ASP A 91 2.07 1.12 14.31
N ILE A 92 1.67 1.41 13.07
CA ILE A 92 0.74 2.49 12.79
C ILE A 92 -0.66 2.19 13.31
N LEU A 93 -1.16 0.96 13.14
CA LEU A 93 -2.45 0.57 13.68
C LEU A 93 -2.50 0.71 15.21
N SER A 94 -1.39 0.48 15.91
CA SER A 94 -1.32 0.70 17.36
C SER A 94 -1.45 2.18 17.78
N LYS A 95 -1.14 3.11 16.86
CA LYS A 95 -1.21 4.56 17.07
C LYS A 95 -2.59 5.13 16.72
N ILE A 96 -3.38 4.43 15.91
CA ILE A 96 -4.77 4.79 15.57
C ILE A 96 -5.65 4.30 16.72
N LYS A 97 -6.21 5.23 17.50
CA LYS A 97 -7.09 4.95 18.64
C LYS A 97 -8.51 4.60 18.21
#